data_AF-A0A653CQD4-F1
#
_entry.id   AF-A0A653CQD4-F1
#
_cell.length_a   1.000
_cell.length_b   1.000
_cell.length_c   1.000
_cell.angle_alpha   90.00
_cell.angle_beta   90.00
_cell.angle_gamma   90.00
#
_symmetry.space_group_name_H-M   'P 1'
#
loop_
_entity.id
_entity.type
_entity.pdbx_description
1 polymer ?
#
loop_
_entity_poly.entity_id
_entity_poly.type
_entity_poly.pdbx_seq_one_letter_code
_entity_poly.pdbx_strand_id
1 'polypeptide(L)'
;SSVPEYEVVPIHHIRRRSLPNDLENTIDVDEPITKSKENLEDKNPLPKKAQLRLKAFGVPYNLRLAPTEGLFKKGKLKIWTIEPNATAQHGVEYVELPETNDDIGELYQDEENQAAILMRTEDDGVTVEGSIGSHLVIKPLPDRLRGSVIRSKNGNDTDSTINDDEMFLDQDGELSAEVAIDTGLPINRNSSGAGTVQHHIVYRRMNKEEEDAFSDYAFMEPDHLGKRYKRSTSDYGSRKKREAPYTIYPEILVIVDYDGYRLHGGDNVQVKRYFVSFWNGVDLRYKLLKGPKIRISIAGIIISRGRDATPYLERNRVGRDAIDSAAALTDMGKYLFRERRLPVYDIAVAITKLDMCRRSYPNDQCNRGTAGTTNQISYIKARHPFSVFTFLSA
;
A
#
# COMPACT_ATOMS: atom_id res chain seq x y z
N SER A 1 -15.21 -10.13 17.91
CA SER A 1 -14.99 -9.60 16.55
C SER A 1 -15.88 -10.38 15.61
N SER A 2 -16.86 -9.72 14.96
CA SER A 2 -17.62 -10.33 13.87
C SER A 2 -16.72 -10.47 12.65
N VAL A 3 -16.74 -11.63 12.00
CA VAL A 3 -16.04 -11.84 10.72
C VAL A 3 -16.64 -10.86 9.71
N PRO A 4 -15.84 -10.05 8.99
CA PRO A 4 -16.36 -9.17 7.95
C PRO A 4 -17.02 -10.00 6.86
N GLU A 5 -18.14 -9.49 6.33
CA GLU A 5 -18.83 -10.13 5.21
C GLU A 5 -17.90 -10.13 3.99
N TYR A 6 -17.71 -11.31 3.38
CA TYR A 6 -16.79 -11.49 2.26
C TYR A 6 -17.41 -12.36 1.17
N GLU A 7 -17.00 -12.11 -0.08
CA GLU A 7 -17.36 -12.86 -1.28
C GLU A 7 -16.09 -13.21 -2.05
N VAL A 8 -16.01 -14.43 -2.60
CA VAL A 8 -14.90 -14.86 -3.44
C VAL A 8 -15.28 -14.64 -4.90
N VAL A 9 -14.57 -13.75 -5.57
CA VAL A 9 -14.85 -13.31 -6.94
C VAL A 9 -13.74 -13.79 -7.89
N PRO A 10 -14.06 -14.58 -8.93
CA PRO A 10 -13.09 -14.94 -9.96
C PRO A 10 -12.91 -13.77 -10.93
N ILE A 11 -11.68 -13.35 -11.20
CA ILE A 11 -11.38 -12.30 -12.15
C ILE A 11 -10.71 -12.90 -13.38
N HIS A 12 -11.28 -12.60 -14.55
CA HIS A 12 -10.82 -13.07 -15.84
C HIS A 12 -10.01 -11.97 -16.53
N HIS A 13 -8.78 -12.29 -16.93
CA HIS A 13 -7.96 -11.38 -17.72
C HIS A 13 -8.22 -11.60 -19.22
N ILE A 14 -8.69 -10.57 -19.91
CA ILE A 14 -8.99 -10.64 -21.34
C ILE A 14 -7.83 -10.04 -22.13
N ARG A 15 -7.04 -10.89 -22.81
CA ARG A 15 -5.93 -10.45 -23.69
C ARG A 15 -6.32 -10.26 -25.16
N ARG A 16 -7.50 -10.72 -25.58
CA ARG A 16 -7.98 -10.62 -26.97
C ARG A 16 -9.44 -10.17 -26.96
N ARG A 17 -9.77 -9.16 -27.77
CA ARG A 17 -11.10 -8.55 -27.96
C ARG A 17 -12.21 -9.51 -28.46
N SER A 18 -12.00 -10.82 -28.40
CA SER A 18 -12.92 -11.82 -28.93
C SER A 18 -13.23 -12.88 -27.87
N LEU A 19 -13.97 -12.49 -26.84
CA LEU A 19 -14.70 -13.39 -25.92
C LEU A 19 -16.08 -12.76 -25.58
N PRO A 20 -17.09 -13.57 -25.19
CA PRO A 20 -18.49 -13.16 -25.16
C PRO A 20 -18.75 -12.01 -24.19
N ASN A 21 -19.71 -11.14 -24.54
CA ASN A 21 -20.17 -10.00 -23.74
C ASN A 21 -20.74 -10.37 -22.35
N ASP A 22 -20.86 -11.67 -22.03
CA ASP A 22 -21.55 -12.19 -20.85
C ASP A 22 -20.61 -12.60 -19.70
N LEU A 23 -19.29 -12.40 -19.83
CA LEU A 23 -18.33 -12.69 -18.76
C LEU A 23 -18.36 -11.58 -17.69
N GLU A 24 -18.92 -11.90 -16.52
CA GLU A 24 -18.81 -11.09 -15.31
C GLU A 24 -17.37 -11.15 -14.75
N ASN A 25 -16.93 -10.09 -14.07
CA ASN A 25 -15.61 -10.01 -13.42
C ASN A 25 -14.43 -10.08 -14.41
N THR A 26 -14.31 -9.05 -15.25
CA THR A 26 -13.34 -8.99 -16.35
C THR A 26 -12.42 -7.79 -16.22
N ILE A 27 -11.15 -8.00 -16.58
CA ILE A 27 -10.15 -6.94 -16.71
C ILE A 27 -9.73 -6.89 -18.17
N ASP A 28 -9.90 -5.71 -18.76
CA ASP A 28 -9.35 -5.34 -20.06
C ASP A 28 -8.22 -4.35 -19.83
N VAL A 29 -6.99 -4.74 -20.20
CA VAL A 29 -5.81 -3.87 -20.19
C VAL A 29 -5.51 -3.57 -21.64
N ASP A 30 -5.59 -2.30 -22.04
CA ASP A 30 -5.18 -1.88 -23.38
C ASP A 30 -3.67 -2.13 -23.54
N GLU A 31 -3.28 -3.28 -24.10
CA GLU A 31 -1.89 -3.49 -24.54
C GLU A 31 -1.60 -2.62 -25.78
N PRO A 32 -0.45 -1.93 -25.84
CA PRO A 32 -0.09 -1.15 -27.01
C PRO A 32 0.02 -2.09 -28.21
N ILE A 33 -0.80 -1.84 -29.23
CA ILE A 33 -0.73 -2.54 -30.51
C ILE A 33 0.71 -2.39 -31.02
N THR A 34 1.48 -3.47 -31.03
CA THR A 34 2.74 -3.59 -31.75
C THR A 34 2.43 -3.60 -33.24
N LYS A 35 2.07 -2.43 -33.79
CA LYS A 35 2.06 -2.24 -35.23
C LYS A 35 3.51 -2.21 -35.68
N SER A 36 3.91 -3.30 -36.33
CA SER A 36 4.89 -3.39 -37.42
C SER A 36 5.91 -2.26 -37.50
N LYS A 37 7.19 -2.64 -37.34
CA LYS A 37 8.40 -1.95 -37.79
C LYS A 37 8.11 -0.84 -38.82
N GLU A 38 8.18 0.41 -38.41
CA GLU A 38 8.74 1.54 -39.18
C GLU A 38 8.75 2.82 -38.33
N ASN A 39 9.94 3.43 -38.25
CA ASN A 39 10.29 4.76 -37.72
C ASN A 39 10.21 4.98 -36.19
N LEU A 40 11.35 4.71 -35.54
CA LEU A 40 11.69 5.20 -34.20
C LEU A 40 12.17 6.65 -34.29
N GLU A 41 11.34 7.58 -33.85
CA GLU A 41 11.73 8.77 -33.06
C GLU A 41 10.43 9.37 -32.48
N ASP A 42 10.46 9.66 -31.18
CA ASP A 42 9.40 10.32 -30.39
C ASP A 42 8.00 9.70 -30.35
N LYS A 43 7.79 8.69 -29.48
CA LYS A 43 6.49 8.50 -28.82
C LYS A 43 6.69 8.10 -27.36
N ASN A 44 6.41 9.04 -26.45
CA ASN A 44 6.01 8.69 -25.09
C ASN A 44 4.93 7.60 -25.18
N PRO A 45 5.09 6.42 -24.55
CA PRO A 45 4.06 5.39 -24.60
C PRO A 45 2.76 5.97 -24.02
N LEU A 46 1.66 5.85 -24.77
CA LEU A 46 0.35 6.26 -24.27
C LEU A 46 0.07 5.52 -22.95
N PRO A 47 -0.53 6.19 -21.94
CA PRO A 47 -0.85 5.56 -20.67
C PRO A 47 -1.78 4.38 -20.90
N LYS A 48 -1.38 3.19 -20.42
CA LYS A 48 -2.21 1.98 -20.42
C LYS A 48 -3.50 2.31 -19.67
N LYS A 49 -4.63 2.30 -20.35
CA LYS A 49 -5.94 2.42 -19.69
C LYS A 49 -6.42 1.01 -19.41
N ALA A 50 -6.97 0.81 -18.22
CA ALA A 50 -7.57 -0.45 -17.85
C ALA A 50 -9.04 -0.25 -17.47
N GLN A 51 -9.87 -1.22 -17.83
CA GLN A 51 -11.27 -1.28 -17.41
C GLN A 51 -11.47 -2.54 -16.59
N LEU A 52 -11.93 -2.37 -15.35
CA LEU A 52 -12.26 -3.48 -14.46
C LEU A 52 -13.77 -3.48 -14.24
N ARG A 53 -14.43 -4.51 -14.74
CA ARG A 53 -15.83 -4.80 -14.45
C ARG A 53 -15.86 -5.85 -13.35
N LEU A 54 -16.42 -5.51 -12.20
CA LEU A 54 -16.52 -6.38 -11.03
C LEU A 54 -17.97 -6.45 -10.58
N LYS A 55 -18.47 -7.60 -10.17
CA LYS A 55 -19.76 -7.76 -9.49
C LYS A 55 -19.48 -8.36 -8.13
N ALA A 56 -19.83 -7.61 -7.09
CA ALA A 56 -19.67 -8.02 -5.70
C ALA A 56 -20.88 -7.59 -4.89
N PHE A 57 -21.35 -8.44 -3.98
CA PHE A 57 -22.55 -8.26 -3.17
C PHE A 57 -23.80 -7.94 -4.00
N GLY A 58 -23.90 -8.53 -5.20
CA GLY A 58 -24.99 -8.29 -6.14
C GLY A 58 -24.94 -6.95 -6.87
N VAL A 59 -23.95 -6.08 -6.59
CA VAL A 59 -23.78 -4.77 -7.21
C VAL A 59 -22.71 -4.82 -8.30
N PRO A 60 -23.00 -4.38 -9.53
CA PRO A 60 -22.00 -4.24 -10.58
C PRO A 60 -21.22 -2.93 -10.42
N TYR A 61 -19.89 -3.04 -10.33
CA TYR A 61 -18.91 -1.97 -10.34
C TYR A 61 -18.19 -1.93 -11.68
N ASN A 62 -18.22 -0.78 -12.35
CA ASN A 62 -17.50 -0.55 -13.60
C ASN A 62 -16.45 0.53 -13.38
N LEU A 63 -15.19 0.10 -13.20
CA LEU A 63 -14.09 0.96 -12.83
C LEU A 63 -13.27 1.35 -14.05
N ARG A 64 -13.05 2.66 -14.21
CA ARG A 64 -12.21 3.25 -15.26
C ARG A 64 -10.87 3.61 -14.66
N LEU A 65 -9.91 2.71 -14.83
CA LEU A 65 -8.62 2.78 -14.17
C LEU A 65 -7.65 3.63 -15.00
N ALA A 66 -7.29 4.80 -14.45
CA ALA A 66 -6.22 5.64 -14.96
C ALA A 66 -4.91 5.30 -14.23
N PRO A 67 -3.78 5.16 -14.94
CA PRO A 67 -2.51 4.84 -14.30
C PRO A 67 -2.05 6.00 -13.41
N THR A 68 -1.55 5.68 -12.21
CA THR A 68 -1.01 6.66 -11.27
C THR A 68 0.45 6.94 -11.58
N GLU A 69 0.75 8.17 -12.02
CA GLU A 69 2.12 8.63 -12.23
C GLU A 69 2.58 9.54 -11.09
N GLY A 70 3.84 9.38 -10.67
CA GLY A 70 4.49 10.30 -9.73
C GLY A 70 4.51 9.87 -8.25
N LEU A 71 3.73 8.85 -7.86
CA LEU A 71 3.77 8.33 -6.48
C LEU A 71 5.17 7.82 -6.10
N PHE A 72 5.84 7.16 -7.04
CA PHE A 72 7.25 6.85 -6.95
C PHE A 72 7.83 6.78 -8.37
N LYS A 73 9.12 7.05 -8.52
CA LYS A 73 9.81 6.85 -9.80
C LYS A 73 10.15 5.37 -9.91
N LYS A 74 9.65 4.68 -10.94
CA LYS A 74 9.95 3.26 -11.22
C LYS A 74 11.48 3.08 -11.28
N GLY A 75 12.01 2.13 -10.51
CA GLY A 75 13.46 1.90 -10.38
C GLY A 75 14.23 3.07 -9.77
N LYS A 76 13.60 3.86 -8.88
CA LYS A 76 14.26 4.89 -8.04
C LYS A 76 13.71 4.93 -6.62
N LEU A 77 12.85 3.97 -6.25
CA LEU A 77 12.31 3.90 -4.91
C LEU A 77 13.39 3.30 -4.01
N LYS A 78 14.04 4.17 -3.24
CA LYS A 78 15.08 3.77 -2.31
C LYS A 78 14.47 3.06 -1.10
N ILE A 79 15.03 1.92 -0.76
CA ILE A 79 14.64 1.14 0.40
C ILE A 79 15.86 0.94 1.27
N TRP A 80 15.71 1.26 2.55
CA TRP A 80 16.74 0.99 3.56
C TRP A 80 16.22 -0.03 4.54
N THR A 81 17.06 -1.00 4.89
CA THR A 81 16.85 -1.83 6.06
C THR A 81 17.67 -1.30 7.22
N ILE A 82 17.06 -1.19 8.39
CA ILE A 82 17.75 -0.82 9.62
C ILE A 82 17.96 -2.07 10.47
N GLU A 83 19.21 -2.31 10.84
CA GLU A 83 19.61 -3.38 11.75
C GLU A 83 20.26 -2.80 13.02
N PRO A 84 20.05 -3.42 14.19
CA PRO A 84 20.69 -2.98 15.42
C PRO A 84 22.20 -3.29 15.34
N ASN A 85 23.03 -2.26 15.52
CA ASN A 85 24.48 -2.38 15.53
C ASN A 85 25.05 -1.53 16.66
N ALA A 86 25.51 -2.19 17.73
CA ALA A 86 26.04 -1.54 18.92
C ALA A 86 27.27 -0.64 18.67
N THR A 87 27.98 -0.86 17.56
CA THR A 87 29.17 -0.07 17.20
C THR A 87 28.86 1.19 16.38
N ALA A 88 27.63 1.31 15.87
CA ALA A 88 27.21 2.44 15.06
C ALA A 88 26.87 3.68 15.90
N GLN A 89 27.00 4.87 15.32
CA GLN A 89 26.83 6.18 15.97
C GLN A 89 25.47 6.37 16.68
N HIS A 90 24.45 5.62 16.27
CA HIS A 90 23.11 5.64 16.85
C HIS A 90 22.61 4.26 17.30
N GLY A 91 23.52 3.28 17.45
CA GLY A 91 23.17 1.90 17.80
C GLY A 91 22.50 1.13 16.66
N VAL A 92 22.44 1.70 15.46
CA VAL A 92 21.79 1.12 14.29
C VAL A 92 22.57 1.40 13.00
N GLU A 93 22.46 0.50 12.05
CA GLU A 93 23.08 0.59 10.73
C GLU A 93 22.02 0.62 9.64
N TYR A 94 22.19 1.55 8.70
CA TYR A 94 21.34 1.69 7.52
C TYR A 94 22.00 0.97 6.35
N VAL A 95 21.32 -0.06 5.83
CA VAL A 95 21.73 -0.78 4.63
C VAL A 95 20.76 -0.44 3.51
N GLU A 96 21.23 0.24 2.48
CA GLU A 96 20.43 0.47 1.26
C GLU A 96 20.33 -0.85 0.51
N LEU A 97 19.11 -1.32 0.29
CA LEU A 97 18.89 -2.50 -0.53
C LEU A 97 19.10 -2.12 -1.99
N PRO A 98 19.81 -2.94 -2.78
CA PRO A 98 19.91 -2.70 -4.21
C PRO A 98 18.50 -2.63 -4.79
N GLU A 99 18.33 -1.80 -5.83
CA GLU A 99 17.08 -1.75 -6.59
C GLU A 99 16.89 -3.07 -7.32
N THR A 100 16.40 -4.07 -6.60
CA THR A 100 15.86 -5.27 -7.19
C THR A 100 14.66 -4.83 -8.02
N ASN A 101 14.63 -5.30 -9.27
CA ASN A 101 13.56 -5.06 -10.22
C ASN A 101 12.29 -5.85 -9.83
N ASP A 102 12.04 -5.96 -8.52
CA ASP A 102 10.91 -6.65 -7.93
C ASP A 102 9.65 -5.95 -8.41
N ASP A 103 8.91 -6.65 -9.25
CA ASP A 103 7.67 -6.14 -9.80
C ASP A 103 6.63 -6.03 -8.68
N ILE A 104 6.43 -4.80 -8.23
CA ILE A 104 5.39 -4.43 -7.28
C ILE A 104 4.02 -4.58 -7.96
N GLY A 105 3.99 -4.35 -9.29
CA GLY A 105 2.80 -4.11 -10.08
C GLY A 105 2.68 -2.64 -10.53
N GLU A 106 1.64 -2.39 -11.31
CA GLU A 106 1.26 -1.07 -11.81
C GLU A 106 0.10 -0.51 -10.97
N LEU A 107 0.19 0.78 -10.65
CA LEU A 107 -0.82 1.49 -9.87
C LEU A 107 -1.83 2.18 -10.77
N TYR A 108 -3.08 2.09 -10.35
CA TYR A 108 -4.21 2.71 -11.00
C TYR A 108 -5.13 3.40 -9.98
N GLN A 109 -5.84 4.42 -10.45
CA GLN A 109 -6.82 5.18 -9.70
C GLN A 109 -8.06 5.43 -10.58
N ASP A 110 -9.22 5.47 -9.94
CA ASP A 110 -10.48 5.93 -10.50
C ASP A 110 -11.06 6.98 -9.56
N GLU A 111 -11.15 8.23 -10.03
CA GLU A 111 -11.67 9.35 -9.24
C GLU A 111 -13.19 9.30 -9.08
N GLU A 112 -13.92 8.77 -10.08
CA GLU A 112 -15.39 8.72 -10.07
C GLU A 112 -15.89 7.70 -9.04
N ASN A 113 -15.32 6.50 -9.06
CA ASN A 113 -15.66 5.43 -8.13
C ASN A 113 -14.81 5.41 -6.86
N GLN A 114 -13.90 6.38 -6.72
CA GLN A 114 -12.93 6.47 -5.62
C GLN A 114 -12.18 5.15 -5.38
N ALA A 115 -11.73 4.51 -6.47
CA ALA A 115 -11.02 3.24 -6.41
C ALA A 115 -9.50 3.46 -6.57
N ALA A 116 -8.72 2.82 -5.72
CA ALA A 116 -7.26 2.80 -5.80
C ALA A 116 -6.80 1.35 -5.86
N ILE A 117 -6.14 0.99 -6.96
CA ILE A 117 -5.86 -0.40 -7.32
C ILE A 117 -4.38 -0.58 -7.68
N LEU A 118 -3.79 -1.65 -7.17
CA LEU A 118 -2.52 -2.22 -7.59
C LEU A 118 -2.81 -3.47 -8.44
N MET A 119 -2.36 -3.45 -9.69
CA MET A 119 -2.47 -4.60 -10.59
C MET A 119 -1.11 -5.23 -10.81
N ARG A 120 -1.03 -6.55 -10.71
CA ARG A 120 0.22 -7.30 -10.95
C ARG A 120 -0.06 -8.50 -11.85
N THR A 121 0.84 -8.73 -12.80
CA THR A 121 0.80 -9.91 -13.66
C THR A 121 1.63 -11.02 -13.00
N GLU A 122 0.98 -12.13 -12.65
CA GLU A 122 1.58 -13.30 -12.00
C GLU A 122 1.14 -14.56 -12.76
N ASP A 123 2.12 -15.37 -13.21
CA ASP A 123 1.92 -16.67 -13.87
C ASP A 123 0.78 -16.69 -14.90
N ASP A 124 0.85 -15.73 -15.83
CA ASP A 124 -0.09 -15.52 -16.94
C ASP A 124 -1.44 -14.85 -16.55
N GLY A 125 -1.74 -14.73 -15.26
CA GLY A 125 -2.92 -14.04 -14.70
C GLY A 125 -2.68 -12.66 -14.13
N VAL A 126 -3.79 -11.93 -13.93
CA VAL A 126 -3.77 -10.60 -13.31
C VAL A 126 -4.34 -10.69 -11.91
N THR A 127 -3.52 -10.31 -10.95
CA THR A 127 -3.92 -10.13 -9.56
C THR A 127 -4.19 -8.66 -9.30
N VAL A 128 -5.24 -8.41 -8.52
CA VAL A 128 -5.75 -7.08 -8.20
C VAL A 128 -5.85 -6.94 -6.69
N GLU A 129 -5.24 -5.88 -6.18
CA GLU A 129 -5.33 -5.51 -4.77
C GLU A 129 -5.70 -4.04 -4.66
N GLY A 130 -6.60 -3.67 -3.76
CA GLY A 130 -6.97 -2.28 -3.62
C GLY A 130 -8.22 -2.01 -2.79
N SER A 131 -8.59 -0.74 -2.74
CA SER A 131 -9.84 -0.27 -2.14
C SER A 131 -10.75 0.30 -3.21
N ILE A 132 -12.04 -0.01 -3.12
CA ILE A 132 -13.09 0.52 -4.00
C ILE A 132 -14.04 1.33 -3.11
N GLY A 133 -14.07 2.65 -3.30
CA GLY A 133 -14.84 3.54 -2.44
C GLY A 133 -14.38 3.54 -0.98
N SER A 134 -15.30 3.88 -0.07
CA SER A 134 -15.09 3.87 1.38
C SER A 134 -15.28 2.50 2.04
N HIS A 135 -15.99 1.58 1.37
CA HIS A 135 -16.61 0.42 2.01
C HIS A 135 -16.13 -0.93 1.48
N LEU A 136 -15.45 -1.00 0.33
CA LEU A 136 -15.00 -2.27 -0.26
C LEU A 136 -13.49 -2.35 -0.36
N VAL A 137 -12.99 -3.57 -0.13
CA VAL A 137 -11.58 -3.93 -0.34
C VAL A 137 -11.51 -5.20 -1.16
N ILE A 138 -10.63 -5.21 -2.16
CA ILE A 138 -10.33 -6.36 -2.99
C ILE A 138 -8.90 -6.83 -2.70
N LYS A 139 -8.73 -8.14 -2.51
CA LYS A 139 -7.42 -8.76 -2.31
C LYS A 139 -7.28 -10.04 -3.12
N PRO A 140 -6.09 -10.39 -3.60
CA PRO A 140 -5.85 -11.70 -4.18
C PRO A 140 -6.06 -12.79 -3.12
N LEU A 141 -6.58 -13.93 -3.56
CA LEU A 141 -6.69 -15.10 -2.69
C LEU A 141 -5.28 -15.60 -2.32
N PRO A 142 -4.95 -15.76 -1.03
CA PRO A 142 -3.63 -16.25 -0.61
C PRO A 142 -3.31 -17.61 -1.23
N ASP A 143 -2.04 -17.84 -1.58
CA ASP A 143 -1.60 -19.06 -2.28
C ASP A 143 -2.04 -20.35 -1.60
N ARG A 144 -1.97 -20.39 -0.26
CA ARG A 144 -2.43 -21.51 0.57
C ARG A 144 -3.90 -21.89 0.36
N LEU A 145 -4.74 -20.97 -0.10
CA LEU A 145 -6.18 -21.18 -0.33
C LEU A 145 -6.51 -21.37 -1.82
N ARG A 146 -5.57 -21.10 -2.74
CA ARG A 146 -5.81 -21.24 -4.19
C ARG A 146 -6.18 -22.69 -4.56
N GLY A 147 -5.48 -23.68 -3.98
CA GLY A 147 -5.73 -25.10 -4.26
C GLY A 147 -7.08 -25.63 -3.76
N SER A 148 -7.60 -25.14 -2.64
CA SER A 148 -8.88 -25.61 -2.06
C SER A 148 -10.10 -25.05 -2.80
N VAL A 149 -10.04 -23.80 -3.28
CA VAL A 149 -11.14 -23.17 -4.03
C VAL A 149 -11.31 -23.79 -5.42
N ILE A 150 -10.21 -24.16 -6.08
CA ILE A 150 -10.25 -24.85 -7.39
C ILE A 150 -10.91 -26.24 -7.25
N ARG A 151 -10.64 -26.96 -6.15
CA ARG A 151 -11.27 -28.27 -5.89
C ARG A 151 -12.78 -28.16 -5.64
N SER A 152 -13.24 -27.13 -4.94
CA SER A 152 -14.66 -26.94 -4.59
C SER A 152 -15.56 -26.69 -5.82
N LYS A 153 -15.07 -25.99 -6.85
CA LYS A 153 -15.87 -25.72 -8.07
C LYS A 153 -15.96 -26.90 -9.05
N ASN A 154 -15.03 -27.85 -9.00
CA ASN A 154 -15.07 -29.06 -9.82
C ASN A 154 -15.89 -30.20 -9.17
N GLY A 155 -16.43 -29.98 -7.96
CA GLY A 155 -17.25 -30.95 -7.23
C GLY A 155 -18.67 -31.05 -7.78
N ASN A 156 -18.79 -31.65 -8.96
CA ASN A 156 -20.05 -32.23 -9.45
C ASN A 156 -20.00 -33.76 -9.48
N ASP A 157 -19.06 -34.37 -8.75
CA ASP A 157 -19.02 -35.81 -8.56
C ASP A 157 -19.54 -36.15 -7.16
N THR A 158 -20.72 -36.74 -7.15
CA THR A 158 -21.19 -37.62 -6.09
C THR A 158 -20.20 -38.78 -5.95
N ASP A 159 -19.21 -38.66 -5.08
CA ASP A 159 -18.69 -39.85 -4.41
C ASP A 159 -18.13 -39.52 -3.03
N SER A 160 -18.97 -39.79 -2.04
CA SER A 160 -18.54 -39.97 -0.66
C SER A 160 -17.87 -41.33 -0.56
N THR A 161 -16.55 -41.38 -0.70
CA THR A 161 -15.62 -42.26 0.02
C THR A 161 -14.26 -42.25 -0.68
N ILE A 162 -13.19 -42.21 0.14
CA ILE A 162 -11.81 -42.69 -0.07
C ILE A 162 -10.81 -41.66 0.47
N ASN A 163 -10.51 -41.88 1.76
CA ASN A 163 -9.23 -41.73 2.45
C ASN A 163 -8.54 -40.35 2.42
N ASP A 164 -8.92 -39.54 3.41
CA ASP A 164 -7.95 -38.88 4.28
C ASP A 164 -6.98 -39.95 4.82
N ASP A 165 -5.67 -39.82 4.57
CA ASP A 165 -4.53 -40.38 5.36
C ASP A 165 -3.20 -40.50 4.56
N GLU A 166 -2.90 -39.66 3.57
CA GLU A 166 -1.58 -39.65 2.89
C GLU A 166 -1.01 -38.23 2.73
N MET A 167 -0.91 -37.47 3.83
CA MET A 167 0.05 -36.36 3.91
C MET A 167 0.74 -36.33 5.28
N PHE A 168 1.36 -37.44 5.64
CA PHE A 168 2.39 -37.49 6.67
C PHE A 168 3.38 -38.63 6.34
N LEU A 169 4.55 -38.25 5.83
CA LEU A 169 5.88 -38.88 5.95
C LEU A 169 6.63 -39.02 4.62
N ASP A 170 7.59 -38.12 4.44
CA ASP A 170 8.89 -38.43 3.85
C ASP A 170 9.94 -37.57 4.56
N GLN A 171 10.31 -38.09 5.73
CA GLN A 171 11.66 -38.05 6.25
C GLN A 171 12.55 -38.71 5.18
N ASP A 172 13.62 -38.02 4.77
CA ASP A 172 14.71 -38.45 3.86
C ASP A 172 14.58 -37.91 2.42
N GLY A 173 15.29 -36.81 2.14
CA GLY A 173 15.30 -36.16 0.84
C GLY A 173 16.18 -36.85 -0.19
N GLU A 174 15.66 -37.06 -1.41
CA GLU A 174 16.43 -37.06 -2.66
C GLU A 174 15.48 -36.92 -3.87
N LEU A 175 15.94 -36.19 -4.90
CA LEU A 175 15.23 -35.97 -6.16
C LEU A 175 15.16 -37.25 -7.01
N SER A 176 14.00 -37.52 -7.62
CA SER A 176 13.93 -38.26 -8.90
C SER A 176 12.66 -37.80 -9.64
N ALA A 177 12.77 -36.97 -10.66
CA ALA A 177 13.11 -37.35 -12.03
C ALA A 177 12.10 -38.34 -12.62
N GLU A 178 11.27 -37.81 -13.53
CA GLU A 178 10.84 -38.43 -14.78
C GLU A 178 10.70 -39.96 -14.84
N VAL A 179 9.46 -40.45 -14.80
CA VAL A 179 9.05 -41.59 -15.65
C VAL A 179 7.61 -41.33 -16.14
N ALA A 180 7.49 -40.83 -17.36
CA ALA A 180 6.22 -40.84 -18.07
C ALA A 180 6.00 -42.26 -18.61
N ILE A 181 4.91 -42.91 -18.19
CA ILE A 181 4.48 -44.20 -18.72
C ILE A 181 3.87 -43.97 -20.11
N ASP A 182 4.39 -44.68 -21.10
CA ASP A 182 4.16 -44.51 -22.56
C ASP A 182 2.86 -45.16 -23.08
N THR A 183 1.87 -45.41 -22.21
CA THR A 183 0.59 -46.00 -22.64
C THR A 183 -0.58 -45.41 -21.87
N GLY A 184 -1.10 -44.29 -22.36
CA GLY A 184 -2.34 -43.70 -21.84
C GLY A 184 -2.66 -42.44 -22.63
N LEU A 185 -3.88 -42.38 -23.14
CA LEU A 185 -4.48 -41.26 -23.90
C LEU A 185 -3.90 -39.89 -23.49
N PRO A 186 -3.52 -39.03 -24.45
CA PRO A 186 -3.05 -37.70 -24.10
C PRO A 186 -4.15 -37.02 -23.29
N ILE A 187 -3.86 -36.71 -22.02
CA ILE A 187 -4.65 -35.73 -21.29
C ILE A 187 -4.46 -34.45 -22.08
N ASN A 188 -5.44 -34.16 -22.92
CA ASN A 188 -5.59 -32.88 -23.58
C ASN A 188 -5.84 -31.90 -22.43
N ARG A 189 -4.77 -31.40 -21.81
CA ARG A 189 -4.81 -30.12 -21.12
C ARG A 189 -5.17 -29.16 -22.23
N ASN A 190 -6.48 -28.89 -22.37
CA ASN A 190 -7.00 -27.85 -23.21
C ASN A 190 -6.34 -26.54 -22.75
N SER A 191 -5.16 -26.25 -23.27
CA SER A 191 -4.54 -24.93 -23.28
C SER A 191 -5.24 -24.09 -24.34
N SER A 192 -6.57 -24.14 -24.36
CA SER A 192 -7.43 -23.41 -25.25
C SER A 192 -7.63 -22.02 -24.68
N GLY A 193 -6.64 -21.13 -24.83
CA GLY A 193 -6.78 -19.67 -24.87
C GLY A 193 -7.75 -18.96 -23.91
N ALA A 194 -8.12 -19.58 -22.79
CA ALA A 194 -9.03 -19.06 -21.80
C ALA A 194 -8.16 -18.29 -20.81
N GLY A 195 -8.39 -16.98 -20.73
CA GLY A 195 -7.66 -16.12 -19.81
C GLY A 195 -7.58 -16.76 -18.43
N THR A 196 -6.37 -16.86 -17.89
CA THR A 196 -6.11 -17.40 -16.56
C THR A 196 -7.00 -16.69 -15.54
N VAL A 197 -7.80 -17.46 -14.82
CA VAL A 197 -8.76 -16.95 -13.83
C VAL A 197 -8.07 -16.87 -12.48
N GLN A 198 -7.94 -15.67 -11.95
CA GLN A 198 -7.39 -15.45 -10.62
C GLN A 198 -8.52 -15.17 -9.63
N HIS A 199 -8.53 -15.89 -8.51
CA HIS A 199 -9.55 -15.73 -7.48
C HIS A 199 -9.17 -14.61 -6.52
N HIS A 200 -10.16 -13.78 -6.18
CA HIS A 200 -10.01 -12.63 -5.30
C HIS A 200 -11.03 -12.70 -4.17
N ILE A 201 -10.69 -12.15 -3.01
CA ILE A 201 -11.63 -11.96 -1.91
C ILE A 201 -12.03 -10.48 -1.92
N VAL A 202 -13.32 -10.23 -1.99
CA VAL A 202 -13.91 -8.91 -1.80
C VAL A 202 -14.61 -8.91 -0.45
N TYR A 203 -14.29 -7.95 0.41
CA TYR A 203 -14.94 -7.84 1.72
C TYR A 203 -15.34 -6.40 2.03
N ARG A 204 -16.40 -6.28 2.83
CA ARG A 204 -16.91 -4.98 3.27
C ARG A 204 -16.19 -4.53 4.55
N ARG A 205 -15.80 -3.25 4.59
CA ARG A 205 -15.29 -2.64 5.82
C ARG A 205 -16.45 -2.48 6.81
N MET A 206 -16.22 -2.93 8.04
CA MET A 206 -17.17 -2.78 9.15
C MET A 206 -17.15 -1.34 9.66
N ASN A 207 -17.73 -0.38 8.92
CA ASN A 207 -17.97 0.98 9.43
C ASN A 207 -19.48 1.27 9.45
N LYS A 208 -19.93 1.83 10.57
CA LYS A 208 -21.33 1.98 10.96
C LYS A 208 -21.97 3.31 10.54
N GLU A 209 -21.21 4.24 9.97
CA GLU A 209 -21.66 5.59 9.63
C GLU A 209 -21.06 5.97 8.27
N GLU A 210 -21.86 5.81 7.20
CA GLU A 210 -21.47 6.23 5.84
C GLU A 210 -21.39 7.76 5.72
N GLU A 211 -22.04 8.51 6.62
CA GLU A 211 -22.15 9.97 6.55
C GLU A 211 -20.87 10.71 6.98
N ASP A 212 -20.11 10.21 7.97
CA ASP A 212 -18.92 10.90 8.49
C ASP A 212 -17.67 10.71 7.60
N ALA A 213 -17.61 9.63 6.81
CA ALA A 213 -16.49 9.37 5.90
C ALA A 213 -16.41 10.36 4.72
N PHE A 214 -17.46 11.16 4.50
CA PHE A 214 -17.48 12.22 3.50
C PHE A 214 -17.05 13.59 4.04
N SER A 215 -17.01 13.77 5.37
CA SER A 215 -16.59 15.04 5.99
C SER A 215 -15.10 15.33 5.80
N ASP A 216 -14.29 14.28 5.60
CA ASP A 216 -12.84 14.35 5.32
C ASP A 216 -12.51 15.01 3.97
N TYR A 217 -13.50 15.23 3.10
CA TYR A 217 -13.32 15.89 1.79
C TYR A 217 -13.66 17.39 1.81
N ALA A 218 -13.92 17.96 2.99
CA ALA A 218 -14.25 19.37 3.11
C ALA A 218 -13.13 20.28 2.60
N PHE A 219 -13.52 21.44 2.09
CA PHE A 219 -12.64 22.51 1.62
C PHE A 219 -11.54 22.78 2.65
N MET A 220 -10.27 22.73 2.24
CA MET A 220 -9.16 23.03 3.14
C MET A 220 -9.28 24.49 3.56
N GLU A 221 -9.60 24.75 4.83
CA GLU A 221 -9.65 26.12 5.33
C GLU A 221 -8.28 26.76 5.07
N PRO A 222 -8.21 27.90 4.35
CA PRO A 222 -6.94 28.56 4.10
C PRO A 222 -6.27 28.89 5.44
N ASP A 223 -4.94 28.81 5.55
CA ASP A 223 -4.22 29.09 6.80
C ASP A 223 -4.64 30.44 7.43
N HIS A 224 -5.61 30.40 8.36
CA HIS A 224 -5.93 31.48 9.28
C HIS A 224 -4.98 31.33 10.47
N LEU A 225 -3.66 31.37 10.22
CA LEU A 225 -2.67 31.56 11.26
C LEU A 225 -3.04 32.86 11.99
N GLY A 226 -3.69 32.69 13.15
CA GLY A 226 -4.21 33.79 13.94
C GLY A 226 -3.09 34.77 14.18
N LYS A 227 -3.20 35.96 13.59
CA LYS A 227 -2.34 37.11 13.89
C LYS A 227 -2.62 37.55 15.32
N ARG A 228 -2.16 36.78 16.31
CA ARG A 228 -2.03 37.25 17.68
C ARG A 228 -0.72 38.04 17.79
N TYR A 229 -0.58 39.05 16.92
CA TYR A 229 0.45 40.05 17.07
C TYR A 229 -0.06 41.09 18.06
N LYS A 230 0.61 41.17 19.21
CA LYS A 230 0.55 42.32 20.11
C LYS A 230 0.69 43.59 19.27
N ARG A 231 -0.17 44.58 19.53
CA ARG A 231 -0.03 45.93 18.98
C ARG A 231 1.36 46.45 19.35
N SER A 232 2.28 46.41 18.40
CA SER A 232 3.48 47.23 18.38
C SER A 232 3.52 47.85 17.00
N THR A 233 3.24 49.14 16.98
CA THR A 233 3.43 50.04 15.87
C THR A 233 4.86 49.95 15.36
N SER A 234 5.07 49.30 14.22
CA SER A 234 6.18 49.63 13.33
C SER A 234 5.82 49.23 11.90
N ASP A 235 5.90 50.24 11.05
CA ASP A 235 5.71 50.21 9.61
C ASP A 235 6.82 49.36 8.96
N TYR A 236 6.48 48.18 8.44
CA TYR A 236 7.39 47.34 7.67
C TYR A 236 6.64 46.59 6.58
N GLY A 237 6.82 47.07 5.34
CA GLY A 237 6.71 46.38 4.06
C GLY A 237 5.73 45.22 3.96
N SER A 238 4.64 45.44 3.22
CA SER A 238 3.79 44.40 2.63
C SER A 238 4.63 43.38 1.85
N ARG A 239 5.11 42.34 2.55
CA ARG A 239 5.64 41.15 1.90
C ARG A 239 4.45 40.50 1.20
N LYS A 240 4.40 40.57 -0.14
CA LYS A 240 3.54 39.71 -0.96
C LYS A 240 3.75 38.28 -0.48
N LYS A 241 2.77 37.73 0.24
CA LYS A 241 2.72 36.32 0.61
C LYS A 241 2.75 35.59 -0.73
N ARG A 242 3.83 34.85 -1.01
CA ARG A 242 3.91 34.06 -2.25
C ARG A 242 2.68 33.16 -2.25
N GLU A 243 1.82 33.30 -3.27
CA GLU A 243 0.71 32.38 -3.46
C GLU A 243 1.31 30.99 -3.63
N ALA A 244 0.83 30.04 -2.84
CA ALA A 244 1.28 28.66 -2.94
C ALA A 244 0.97 28.17 -4.35
N PRO A 245 1.87 27.39 -4.97
CA PRO A 245 1.62 26.83 -6.29
C PRO A 245 0.32 26.01 -6.27
N TYR A 246 -0.42 26.06 -7.38
CA TYR A 246 -1.70 25.36 -7.53
C TYR A 246 -1.58 23.83 -7.41
N THR A 247 -0.37 23.28 -7.46
CA THR A 247 -0.10 21.86 -7.19
C THR A 247 1.09 21.72 -6.25
N ILE A 248 0.93 20.92 -5.19
CA ILE A 248 1.92 20.69 -4.14
C ILE A 248 2.33 19.22 -4.19
N TYR A 249 3.65 18.97 -4.16
CA TYR A 249 4.23 17.63 -4.24
C TYR A 249 5.00 17.30 -2.96
N PRO A 250 4.32 16.88 -1.86
CA PRO A 250 5.02 16.50 -0.65
C PRO A 250 5.80 15.20 -0.85
N GLU A 251 7.08 15.21 -0.45
CA GLU A 251 7.94 14.02 -0.42
C GLU A 251 7.84 13.31 0.94
N ILE A 252 7.40 12.05 0.94
CA ILE A 252 7.12 11.27 2.16
C ILE A 252 8.17 10.17 2.37
N LEU A 253 8.76 10.15 3.56
CA LEU A 253 9.60 9.07 4.06
C LEU A 253 8.75 8.13 4.92
N VAL A 254 8.61 6.88 4.51
CA VAL A 254 7.83 5.87 5.24
C VAL A 254 8.77 5.05 6.11
N ILE A 255 8.44 4.90 7.39
CA ILE A 255 9.21 4.12 8.35
C ILE A 255 8.33 3.01 8.89
N VAL A 256 8.78 1.77 8.71
CA VAL A 256 8.10 0.56 9.13
C VAL A 256 8.84 0.01 10.34
N ASP A 257 8.13 -0.17 11.45
CA ASP A 257 8.68 -0.78 12.65
C ASP A 257 8.87 -2.30 12.49
N TYR A 258 9.48 -2.93 13.50
CA TYR A 258 9.74 -4.36 13.48
C TYR A 258 8.45 -5.21 13.49
N ASP A 259 7.45 -4.79 14.26
CA ASP A 259 6.19 -5.54 14.33
C ASP A 259 5.40 -5.44 13.01
N GLY A 260 5.45 -4.29 12.33
CA GLY A 260 4.94 -4.12 10.97
C GLY A 260 5.69 -4.99 9.95
N TYR A 261 7.03 -5.01 9.99
CA TYR A 261 7.84 -5.90 9.13
C TYR A 261 7.44 -7.38 9.30
N ARG A 262 7.25 -7.83 10.54
CA ARG A 262 6.82 -9.20 10.84
C ARG A 262 5.39 -9.51 10.39
N LEU A 263 4.49 -8.52 10.43
CA LEU A 263 3.12 -8.69 9.97
C LEU A 263 3.05 -9.08 8.49
N HIS A 264 4.01 -8.60 7.69
CA HIS A 264 4.16 -8.92 6.27
C HIS A 264 5.05 -10.15 6.00
N GLY A 265 5.15 -11.06 6.97
CA GLY A 265 5.90 -12.31 6.82
C GLY A 265 7.43 -12.14 6.80
N GLY A 266 7.94 -10.95 7.13
CA GLY A 266 9.37 -10.65 7.03
C GLY A 266 9.88 -10.56 5.59
N ASP A 267 8.99 -10.31 4.63
CA ASP A 267 9.34 -10.15 3.23
C ASP A 267 9.32 -8.67 2.84
N ASN A 268 10.47 -8.17 2.39
CA ASN A 268 10.62 -6.79 1.92
C ASN A 268 9.68 -6.47 0.75
N VAL A 269 9.42 -7.45 -0.13
CA VAL A 269 8.58 -7.24 -1.31
C VAL A 269 7.12 -7.05 -0.90
N GLN A 270 6.63 -7.84 0.05
CA GLN A 270 5.28 -7.68 0.60
C GLN A 270 5.09 -6.36 1.34
N VAL A 271 6.06 -5.97 2.17
CA VAL A 271 6.08 -4.65 2.84
C VAL A 271 6.00 -3.52 1.81
N LYS A 272 6.87 -3.57 0.79
CA LYS A 272 6.92 -2.59 -0.30
C LYS A 272 5.56 -2.49 -1.02
N ARG A 273 4.98 -3.62 -1.41
CA ARG A 273 3.66 -3.69 -2.09
C ARG A 273 2.55 -3.09 -1.23
N TYR A 274 2.50 -3.46 0.05
CA TYR A 274 1.49 -2.96 0.96
C TYR A 274 1.54 -1.43 1.10
N PHE A 275 2.73 -0.87 1.39
CA PHE A 275 2.84 0.58 1.59
C PHE A 275 2.63 1.36 0.30
N VAL A 276 3.06 0.84 -0.85
CA VAL A 276 2.79 1.46 -2.15
C VAL A 276 1.28 1.47 -2.44
N SER A 277 0.57 0.36 -2.19
CA SER A 277 -0.89 0.31 -2.33
C SER A 277 -1.60 1.22 -1.33
N PHE A 278 -1.13 1.30 -0.09
CA PHE A 278 -1.67 2.17 0.94
C PHE A 278 -1.56 3.64 0.53
N TRP A 279 -0.37 4.09 0.14
CA TRP A 279 -0.15 5.47 -0.29
C TRP A 279 -0.86 5.81 -1.61
N ASN A 280 -1.10 4.83 -2.49
CA ASN A 280 -1.96 5.06 -3.67
C ASN A 280 -3.41 5.39 -3.27
N GLY A 281 -3.93 4.72 -2.24
CA GLY A 281 -5.24 5.04 -1.67
C GLY A 281 -5.27 6.41 -0.99
N VAL A 282 -4.21 6.75 -0.26
CA VAL A 282 -4.09 8.07 0.40
C VAL A 282 -3.97 9.19 -0.64
N ASP A 283 -3.16 9.03 -1.68
CA ASP A 283 -3.01 10.00 -2.77
C ASP A 283 -4.36 10.29 -3.46
N LEU A 284 -5.15 9.26 -3.74
CA LEU A 284 -6.51 9.42 -4.27
C LEU A 284 -7.40 10.27 -3.35
N ARG A 285 -7.32 10.08 -2.03
CA ARG A 285 -8.10 10.87 -1.07
C ARG A 285 -7.72 12.35 -1.11
N TYR A 286 -6.43 12.67 -1.17
CA TYR A 286 -5.95 14.04 -1.28
C TYR A 286 -6.26 14.68 -2.65
N LYS A 287 -6.31 13.88 -3.72
CA LYS A 287 -6.68 14.33 -5.06
C LYS A 287 -8.13 14.82 -5.16
N LEU A 288 -9.01 14.26 -4.34
CA LEU A 288 -10.43 14.61 -4.27
C LEU A 288 -10.71 15.90 -3.46
N LEU A 289 -9.71 16.45 -2.76
CA LEU A 289 -9.87 17.68 -2.00
C LEU A 289 -10.02 18.91 -2.91
N LYS A 290 -10.91 19.83 -2.52
CA LYS A 290 -11.08 21.13 -3.18
C LYS A 290 -10.09 22.14 -2.59
N GLY A 291 -9.02 22.43 -3.32
CA GLY A 291 -7.91 23.26 -2.86
C GLY A 291 -6.70 23.08 -3.79
N PRO A 292 -5.48 23.51 -3.42
CA PRO A 292 -4.32 23.21 -4.26
C PRO A 292 -4.23 21.71 -4.47
N LYS A 293 -3.97 21.27 -5.71
CA LYS A 293 -3.88 19.86 -6.05
C LYS A 293 -2.69 19.24 -5.31
N ILE A 294 -2.92 18.29 -4.43
CA ILE A 294 -1.84 17.59 -3.72
C ILE A 294 -1.53 16.31 -4.47
N ARG A 295 -0.23 16.04 -4.70
CA ARG A 295 0.26 14.81 -5.32
C ARG A 295 1.39 14.25 -4.49
N ILE A 296 1.12 13.16 -3.78
CA ILE A 296 2.08 12.58 -2.86
C ILE A 296 3.20 11.89 -3.65
N SER A 297 4.45 12.05 -3.21
CA SER A 297 5.58 11.28 -3.73
C SER A 297 6.32 10.59 -2.60
N ILE A 298 6.64 9.31 -2.74
CA ILE A 298 7.40 8.54 -1.76
C ILE A 298 8.89 8.77 -2.01
N ALA A 299 9.56 9.41 -1.06
CA ALA A 299 11.01 9.64 -1.08
C ALA A 299 11.79 8.35 -0.82
N GLY A 300 11.25 7.49 0.04
CA GLY A 300 11.75 6.14 0.26
C GLY A 300 11.10 5.45 1.45
N ILE A 301 11.46 4.17 1.62
CA ILE A 301 10.90 3.30 2.65
C ILE A 301 12.03 2.78 3.53
N ILE A 302 11.85 2.87 4.84
CA ILE A 302 12.76 2.36 5.84
C ILE A 302 12.09 1.17 6.52
N ILE A 303 12.74 0.01 6.50
CA ILE A 303 12.23 -1.23 7.07
C ILE A 303 13.11 -1.61 8.26
N SER A 304 12.51 -1.68 9.45
CA SER A 304 13.23 -2.01 10.67
C SER A 304 13.24 -3.53 10.89
N ARG A 305 14.42 -4.16 10.83
CA ARG A 305 14.58 -5.61 10.99
C ARG A 305 14.77 -6.07 12.43
N GLY A 306 14.91 -5.14 13.37
CA GLY A 306 14.95 -5.42 14.81
C GLY A 306 14.15 -4.40 15.61
N ARG A 307 13.69 -4.78 16.80
CA ARG A 307 12.97 -3.83 17.70
C ARG A 307 13.83 -2.64 18.08
N ASP A 308 15.08 -2.92 18.46
CA ASP A 308 16.05 -1.90 18.87
C ASP A 308 16.49 -0.98 17.72
N ALA A 309 16.12 -1.32 16.47
CA ALA A 309 16.35 -0.48 15.31
C ALA A 309 15.51 0.81 15.32
N THR A 310 14.41 0.85 16.08
CA THR A 310 13.57 2.04 16.27
C THR A 310 13.59 2.49 17.73
N PRO A 311 14.69 3.10 18.20
CA PRO A 311 14.86 3.44 19.61
C PRO A 311 13.84 4.47 20.11
N TYR A 312 13.31 5.32 19.22
CA TYR A 312 12.28 6.31 19.56
C TYR A 312 10.90 5.67 19.85
N LEU A 313 10.64 4.46 19.33
CA LEU A 313 9.45 3.67 19.68
C LEU A 313 9.69 2.88 20.97
N GLU A 314 10.79 2.13 21.04
CA GLU A 314 11.05 1.22 22.18
C GLU A 314 11.23 1.96 23.51
N ARG A 315 11.89 3.13 23.52
CA ARG A 315 12.08 3.91 24.75
C ARG A 315 10.80 4.51 25.30
N ASN A 316 9.80 4.71 24.44
CA ASN A 316 8.54 5.36 24.77
C ASN A 316 7.37 4.35 24.84
N ARG A 317 7.69 3.06 24.95
CA ARG A 317 6.69 2.00 25.04
C ARG A 317 6.02 2.00 26.41
N VAL A 318 4.69 1.95 26.41
CA VAL A 318 3.85 1.90 27.61
C VAL A 318 3.20 0.53 27.69
N GLY A 319 3.72 -0.33 28.57
CA GLY A 319 3.26 -1.70 28.68
C GLY A 319 3.69 -2.56 27.49
N ARG A 320 2.83 -3.48 27.05
CA ARG A 320 3.14 -4.41 25.94
C ARG A 320 2.70 -3.87 24.59
N ASP A 321 1.50 -3.32 24.50
CA ASP A 321 0.89 -3.05 23.18
C ASP A 321 0.64 -1.57 22.93
N ALA A 322 1.25 -0.67 23.71
CA ALA A 322 1.05 0.76 23.53
C ALA A 322 2.34 1.59 23.56
N ILE A 323 2.27 2.81 23.01
CA ILE A 323 3.34 3.82 23.03
C ILE A 323 2.81 5.18 23.50
N ASP A 324 3.65 5.95 24.20
CA ASP A 324 3.39 7.36 24.46
C ASP A 324 3.65 8.17 23.18
N SER A 325 2.58 8.56 22.50
CA SER A 325 2.68 9.17 21.17
C SER A 325 3.38 10.53 21.19
N ALA A 326 3.22 11.31 22.26
CA ALA A 326 3.83 12.65 22.34
C ALA A 326 5.34 12.58 22.58
N ALA A 327 5.78 11.70 23.48
CA ALA A 327 7.18 11.48 23.78
C ALA A 327 7.90 10.80 22.60
N ALA A 328 7.31 9.73 22.05
CA ALA A 328 7.85 9.03 20.88
C ALA A 328 8.07 9.96 19.68
N LEU A 329 7.14 10.90 19.46
CA LEU A 329 7.18 11.80 18.30
C LEU A 329 8.26 12.85 18.42
N THR A 330 8.45 13.34 19.65
CA THR A 330 9.54 14.25 19.97
C THR A 330 10.90 13.57 19.78
N ASP A 331 11.03 12.32 20.23
CA ASP A 331 12.28 11.56 20.10
C ASP A 331 12.57 11.13 18.67
N MET A 332 11.54 10.76 17.90
CA MET A 332 11.68 10.48 16.47
C MET A 332 12.15 11.74 15.72
N GLY A 333 11.58 12.91 16.01
CA GLY A 333 12.01 14.17 15.42
C GLY A 333 13.49 14.48 15.70
N LYS A 334 13.95 14.31 16.96
CA LYS A 334 15.37 14.47 17.32
C LYS A 334 16.28 13.46 16.60
N TYR A 335 15.81 12.22 16.48
CA TYR A 335 16.56 11.14 15.85
C TYR A 335 16.76 11.42 14.34
N LEU A 336 15.67 11.68 13.61
CA LEU A 336 15.71 11.95 12.16
C LEU A 336 16.38 13.29 11.81
N PHE A 337 16.35 14.26 12.72
CA PHE A 337 17.08 15.51 12.53
C PHE A 337 18.60 15.31 12.53
N ARG A 338 19.11 14.41 13.39
CA ARG A 338 20.54 14.07 13.47
C ARG A 338 20.99 13.24 12.28
N GLU A 339 20.08 12.43 11.73
CA GLU A 339 20.39 11.56 10.62
C GLU A 339 20.59 12.33 9.30
N ARG A 340 21.73 12.13 8.66
CA ARG A 340 22.13 12.82 7.41
C ARG A 340 22.21 11.90 6.20
N ARG A 341 22.17 10.58 6.41
CA ARG A 341 22.28 9.57 5.35
C ARG A 341 20.97 9.39 4.56
N LEU A 342 19.87 9.86 5.13
CA LEU A 342 18.53 9.75 4.55
C LEU A 342 18.31 10.74 3.39
N PRO A 343 17.40 10.41 2.44
CA PRO A 343 17.03 11.31 1.36
C PRO A 343 16.37 12.58 1.91
N VAL A 344 16.20 13.57 1.04
CA VAL A 344 15.36 14.72 1.37
C VAL A 344 13.90 14.24 1.42
N TYR A 345 13.16 14.73 2.41
CA TYR A 345 11.73 14.48 2.59
C TYR A 345 11.07 15.69 3.26
N ASP A 346 9.79 15.90 2.97
CA ASP A 346 8.93 16.90 3.60
C ASP A 346 8.20 16.33 4.82
N ILE A 347 7.83 15.05 4.77
CA ILE A 347 7.05 14.38 5.81
C ILE A 347 7.70 13.04 6.12
N ALA A 348 7.86 12.71 7.40
CA ALA A 348 8.27 11.38 7.84
C ALA A 348 7.10 10.72 8.59
N VAL A 349 6.70 9.54 8.13
CA VAL A 349 5.57 8.80 8.68
C VAL A 349 6.06 7.47 9.20
N ALA A 350 5.96 7.26 10.51
CA ALA A 350 6.26 5.99 11.14
C ALA A 350 4.96 5.21 11.38
N ILE A 351 4.95 3.97 10.91
CA ILE A 351 3.78 3.09 10.94
C ILE A 351 4.11 1.93 11.86
N THR A 352 3.22 1.69 12.82
CA THR A 352 3.38 0.68 13.87
C THR A 352 2.06 -0.01 14.16
N LYS A 353 2.14 -1.23 14.72
CA LYS A 353 0.98 -1.98 15.23
C LYS A 353 0.59 -1.58 16.66
N LEU A 354 1.44 -0.83 17.36
CA LEU A 354 1.23 -0.48 18.76
C LEU A 354 0.10 0.56 18.92
N ASP A 355 -0.77 0.37 19.91
CA ASP A 355 -1.78 1.34 20.30
C ASP A 355 -1.11 2.66 20.69
N MET A 356 -1.55 3.78 20.14
CA MET A 356 -1.10 5.07 20.66
C MET A 356 -1.92 5.48 21.87
N CYS A 357 -1.22 5.94 22.90
CA CYS A 357 -1.83 6.62 24.01
C CYS A 357 -1.20 7.97 24.27
N ARG A 358 -2.03 8.89 24.77
CA ARG A 358 -1.57 10.16 25.28
C ARG A 358 -1.48 10.05 26.79
N ARG A 359 -0.24 10.07 27.29
CA ARG A 359 0.05 10.00 28.72
C ARG A 359 -0.35 11.34 29.37
N SER A 360 -1.23 11.28 30.35
CA SER A 360 -1.63 12.44 31.15
C SER A 360 -0.81 12.49 32.45
N TYR A 361 0.06 13.48 32.56
CA TYR A 361 0.77 13.78 33.81
C TYR A 361 -0.16 14.60 34.72
N PRO A 362 -0.21 14.34 36.04
CA PRO A 362 0.73 13.55 36.85
C PRO A 362 0.31 12.10 37.16
N ASN A 363 -0.92 11.68 36.82
CA ASN A 363 -1.48 10.39 37.27
C ASN A 363 -1.02 9.17 36.46
N ASP A 364 -0.13 9.36 35.49
CA ASP A 364 0.36 8.32 34.59
C ASP A 364 -0.76 7.53 33.88
N GLN A 365 -1.87 8.21 33.60
CA GLN A 365 -3.00 7.59 32.90
C GLN A 365 -2.75 7.68 31.39
N CYS A 366 -2.74 6.51 30.75
CA CYS A 366 -2.53 6.32 29.33
C CYS A 366 -3.90 6.16 28.65
N ASN A 367 -4.42 7.28 28.12
CA ASN A 367 -5.69 7.28 27.41
C ASN A 367 -5.48 6.70 26.01
N ARG A 368 -6.01 5.50 25.79
CA ARG A 368 -6.02 4.83 24.48
C ARG A 368 -7.21 5.33 23.66
N GLY A 369 -7.07 5.30 22.34
CA GLY A 369 -8.10 5.78 21.40
C GLY A 369 -7.60 6.78 20.37
N THR A 370 -6.28 7.01 20.30
CA THR A 370 -5.67 7.81 19.25
C THR A 370 -5.14 6.87 18.15
N ALA A 371 -5.64 6.99 16.92
CA ALA A 371 -5.16 6.19 15.78
C ALA A 371 -4.00 6.85 15.00
N GLY A 372 -3.78 8.14 15.23
CA GLY A 372 -2.70 8.92 14.64
C GLY A 372 -2.28 10.09 15.53
N THR A 373 -0.99 10.38 15.65
CA THR A 373 -0.50 11.64 16.25
C THR A 373 0.46 12.30 15.30
N THR A 374 0.27 13.59 15.05
CA THR A 374 1.18 14.40 14.24
C THR A 374 1.68 15.59 15.04
N ASN A 375 2.91 16.01 14.75
CA ASN A 375 3.50 17.20 15.32
C ASN A 375 4.24 17.92 14.20
N GLN A 376 3.84 19.16 13.95
CA GLN A 376 4.52 20.02 13.01
C GLN A 376 5.74 20.60 13.72
N ILE A 377 6.89 19.93 13.59
CA ILE A 377 8.12 20.44 14.14
C ILE A 377 8.91 21.12 13.03
N SER A 378 8.99 22.45 13.09
CA SER A 378 9.80 23.24 12.16
C SER A 378 11.27 23.09 12.54
N TYR A 379 11.91 21.98 12.18
CA TYR A 379 13.36 21.88 12.19
C TYR A 379 13.88 22.42 10.86
N ILE A 380 14.59 23.54 10.89
CA ILE A 380 15.24 24.10 9.70
C ILE A 380 16.37 23.14 9.27
N LYS A 381 16.08 22.17 8.42
CA LYS A 381 17.07 21.47 7.60
C LYS A 381 17.17 22.30 6.31
N ALA A 382 18.37 22.71 5.92
CA ALA A 382 18.67 23.82 4.98
C ALA A 382 17.97 23.86 3.59
N ARG A 383 17.10 22.90 3.25
CA ARG A 383 16.28 22.88 2.02
C ARG A 383 14.77 22.94 2.24
N HIS A 384 14.23 22.54 3.40
CA HIS A 384 12.79 22.58 3.68
C HIS A 384 12.55 23.10 5.12
N PRO A 385 11.83 24.22 5.31
CA PRO A 385 11.65 24.81 6.65
C PRO A 385 10.64 24.05 7.53
N PHE A 386 9.95 23.04 7.01
CA PHE A 386 8.94 22.26 7.72
C PHE A 386 9.13 20.77 7.45
N SER A 387 9.32 19.98 8.52
CA SER A 387 9.18 18.53 8.45
C SER A 387 8.02 18.12 9.34
N VAL A 388 7.01 17.47 8.78
CA VAL A 388 5.90 16.93 9.56
C VAL A 388 6.25 15.50 9.95
N PHE A 389 6.13 15.21 11.24
CA PHE A 389 6.30 13.86 11.76
C PHE A 389 4.94 13.32 12.15
N THR A 390 4.60 12.13 11.66
CA THR A 390 3.31 11.50 11.92
C THR A 390 3.52 10.05 12.33
N PHE A 391 2.86 9.63 13.41
CA PHE A 391 2.65 8.23 13.72
C PHE A 391 1.26 7.80 13.28
N LEU A 392 1.20 6.63 12.66
CA LEU A 392 -0.05 5.94 12.34
C LEU A 392 -0.02 4.55 13.00
N SER A 393 -1.08 4.25 13.75
CA SER A 393 -1.37 2.87 14.16
C SER A 393 -2.04 2.18 12.98
N ALA A 394 -1.51 1.04 12.53
CA ALA A 394 -2.02 0.25 11.42
C ALA A 394 -2.61 -1.09 11.87
#